data_AF-A0A9W6RFP1-F1
#
_entry.id   AF-A0A9W6RFP1-F1
#
_cell.length_a   1.000
_cell.length_b   1.000
_cell.length_c   1.000
_cell.angle_alpha   90.00
_cell.angle_beta   90.00
_cell.angle_gamma   90.00
#
_symmetry.space_group_name_H-M   'P 1'
#
loop_
_entity.id
_entity.type
_entity.pdbx_description
1 polymer ?
#
loop_
_entity_poly.entity_id
_entity_poly.type
_entity_poly.pdbx_seq_one_letter_code
_entity_poly.pdbx_strand_id
1 'polypeptide(L)' 'MSLRRRLPDGAYSDVLGDLQAWSQGELQVRRRDGSVVTVAEADLVAGKVVPPPPPRRRPSRNPTG' A
#
# COMPACT_ATOMS: atom_id res chain seq x y z
N MET A 1 3.43 -1.32 -3.02
CA MET A 1 2.24 -2.21 -3.08
C MET A 1 1.16 -1.78 -2.08
N SER A 2 -0.03 -2.37 -2.18
CA SER A 2 -1.15 -2.22 -1.25
C SER A 2 -1.61 -3.61 -0.79
N LEU A 3 -1.75 -3.78 0.53
CA LEU A 3 -2.30 -4.97 1.15
C LEU A 3 -3.56 -4.59 1.93
N ARG A 4 -4.62 -5.39 1.82
CA ARG A 4 -5.78 -5.32 2.70
C ARG A 4 -5.68 -6.46 3.71
N ARG A 5 -5.78 -6.13 4.99
CA ARG A 5 -5.79 -7.11 6.08
C ARG A 5 -7.08 -7.05 6.88
N ARG A 6 -7.47 -8.20 7.44
CA ARG A 6 -8.47 -8.28 8.49
C ARG A 6 -7.85 -7.87 9.83
N LEU A 7 -8.63 -7.25 10.69
CA LEU A 7 -8.26 -6.92 12.07
C LEU A 7 -8.99 -7.85 13.05
N PRO A 8 -8.49 -7.99 14.29
CA PRO A 8 -9.09 -8.89 15.28
C PRO A 8 -10.56 -8.59 15.62
N ASP A 9 -10.97 -7.33 15.51
CA ASP A 9 -12.36 -6.86 15.70
C ASP A 9 -13.27 -7.14 14.49
N GLY A 10 -12.75 -7.79 13.45
CA GLY A 10 -13.46 -8.09 12.21
C GLY A 10 -13.46 -6.95 11.19
N ALA A 11 -12.90 -5.78 11.52
CA ALA A 11 -12.73 -4.70 10.57
C ALA A 11 -11.63 -4.99 9.55
N TYR A 12 -11.48 -4.09 8.58
CA TYR A 12 -10.45 -4.16 7.56
C TYR A 12 -9.58 -2.90 7.59
N SER A 13 -8.30 -3.08 7.28
CA SER A 13 -7.35 -1.98 7.16
C SER A 13 -6.43 -2.21 5.97
N ASP A 14 -6.01 -1.12 5.33
CA ASP A 14 -5.08 -1.15 4.22
C ASP A 14 -3.67 -0.72 4.67
N VAL A 15 -2.67 -1.47 4.23
CA VAL A 15 -1.24 -1.17 4.41
C VAL A 15 -0.66 -0.82 3.05
N LEU A 16 0.01 0.33 2.97
CA LEU A 16 0.76 0.77 1.79
C LEU A 16 2.26 0.76 2.08
N GLY A 17 3.04 0.24 1.16
CA GLY A 17 4.49 0.20 1.29
C GLY A 17 5.13 -0.84 0.38
N ASP A 18 6.40 -1.11 0.60
CA ASP A 18 7.16 -2.11 -0.15
C ASP A 18 7.20 -3.42 0.64
N LEU A 19 6.81 -4.52 -0.01
CA LEU A 19 6.97 -5.86 0.57
C LEU A 19 8.46 -6.19 0.59
N GLN A 20 9.04 -6.31 1.79
CA GLN A 20 10.45 -6.59 1.98
C GLN A 20 10.71 -8.09 2.16
N ALA A 21 9.78 -8.78 2.82
CA ALA A 21 9.85 -10.21 3.03
C ALA A 21 8.45 -10.80 3.12
N TRP A 22 8.33 -12.04 2.67
CA TRP A 22 7.20 -12.91 2.93
C TRP A 22 7.73 -14.31 3.21
N SER A 23 7.63 -14.74 4.45
CA SER A 23 8.06 -16.05 4.90
C SER A 23 7.45 -16.36 6.26
N GLN A 24 7.44 -17.63 6.64
CA GLN A 24 7.01 -18.07 7.99
C GLN A 24 5.60 -17.57 8.39
N GLY A 25 4.67 -17.48 7.43
CA GLY A 25 3.31 -17.03 7.69
C GLY A 25 3.17 -15.53 7.98
N GLU A 26 4.19 -14.72 7.69
CA GLU A 26 4.17 -13.27 7.90
C GLU A 26 4.69 -12.51 6.68
N LEU A 27 4.09 -11.33 6.46
CA LEU A 27 4.52 -10.35 5.48
C LEU A 27 5.09 -9.13 6.20
N GLN A 28 6.29 -8.73 5.82
CA GLN A 28 6.92 -7.51 6.32
C GLN A 28 6.84 -6.41 5.25
N VAL A 29 6.10 -5.36 5.56
CA VAL A 29 5.92 -4.21 4.66
C VAL A 29 6.61 -2.98 5.23
N ARG A 30 7.58 -2.45 4.49
CA ARG A 30 8.19 -1.14 4.78
C ARG A 30 7.26 -0.04 4.29
N ARG A 31 6.73 0.75 5.20
CA ARG A 31 5.96 1.96 4.88
C ARG A 31 6.88 3.07 4.40
N ARG A 32 6.27 4.08 3.76
CA ARG A 32 6.98 5.26 3.23
C ARG A 32 7.70 6.07 4.33
N ASP A 33 7.19 6.05 5.56
CA ASP A 33 7.81 6.70 6.72
C ASP A 33 9.01 5.92 7.30
N GLY A 34 9.35 4.78 6.71
CA GLY A 34 10.45 3.91 7.15
C GLY A 34 10.03 2.87 8.19
N SER A 35 8.82 2.96 8.77
CA SER A 35 8.30 1.96 9.70
C SER A 35 8.03 0.63 9.00
N VAL A 36 8.15 -0.47 9.73
CA VAL A 36 7.83 -1.81 9.24
C VAL A 36 6.56 -2.29 9.90
N VAL A 37 5.65 -2.82 9.10
CA VAL A 37 4.43 -3.48 9.56
C VAL A 37 4.53 -4.95 9.26
N THR A 38 4.26 -5.77 10.27
CA THR A 38 4.03 -7.20 10.11
C THR A 38 2.54 -7.44 9.89
N VAL A 39 2.21 -8.26 8.91
CA VAL A 39 0.86 -8.75 8.63
C VAL A 39 0.91 -10.26 8.61
N ALA A 40 0.09 -10.92 9.43
CA ALA A 40 -0.05 -12.37 9.36
C ALA A 40 -0.65 -12.75 8.01
N GLU A 41 -0.09 -13.79 7.38
CA GLU A 41 -0.57 -14.30 6.09
C GLU A 41 -2.04 -14.73 6.17
N ALA A 42 -2.45 -15.30 7.31
CA ALA A 42 -3.84 -15.69 7.57
C ALA A 42 -4.82 -14.51 7.59
N ASP A 43 -4.35 -13.29 7.88
CA ASP A 43 -5.17 -12.08 7.91
C ASP A 43 -5.17 -11.33 6.56
N LEU A 44 -4.37 -11.77 5.59
CA LEU A 44 -4.28 -11.12 4.28
C LEU A 44 -5.53 -11.42 3.45
N VAL A 45 -6.24 -10.36 3.06
CA VAL A 45 -7.47 -10.44 2.27
C VAL A 45 -7.19 -10.22 0.80
N ALA A 46 -6.32 -9.24 0.49
CA ALA A 46 -5.94 -8.92 -0.87
C ALA A 46 -4.55 -8.27 -0.90
N GLY A 47 -3.78 -8.58 -1.94
CA GLY A 47 -2.53 -7.89 -2.25
C GLY A 47 -2.54 -7.41 -3.71
N LYS A 48 -2.12 -6.16 -3.93
CA LYS A 48 -1.91 -5.63 -5.28
C LYS A 48 -0.65 -4.77 -5.37
N VAL A 49 0.05 -4.86 -6.48
CA VAL A 49 1.08 -3.88 -6.83
C VAL A 49 0.40 -2.56 -7.16
N VAL A 50 0.93 -1.46 -6.61
CA VAL A 50 0.43 -0.11 -6.90
C VAL A 50 1.38 0.51 -7.91
N PRO A 51 0.92 0.93 -9.10
CA PRO A 51 1.77 1.59 -10.07
C PRO A 51 2.22 2.97 -9.56
N PRO A 52 3.34 3.51 -10.06
CA PRO A 52 3.74 4.87 -9.75
C PRO A 52 2.66 5.89 -10.13
N PRO A 53 2.59 7.04 -9.43
CA PRO A 53 1.61 8.08 -9.74
C PRO A 53 1.74 8.54 -11.21
N PRO A 54 0.63 8.82 -11.90
CA PRO A 54 0.70 9.34 -13.25
C PRO A 54 1.46 10.68 -13.30
N PRO A 55 2.13 11.01 -14.42
CA PRO A 55 2.82 12.29 -14.58
C PRO A 55 1.89 13.47 -14.30
N ARG A 56 2.37 14.48 -13.57
CA ARG A 56 1.60 15.70 -13.33
C ARG A 56 1.29 16.39 -14.66
N ARG A 57 0.01 16.55 -15.00
CA ARG A 57 -0.41 17.39 -16.13
C ARG A 57 -0.04 18.85 -15.83
N ARG A 58 0.62 19.51 -16.77
CA ARG A 58 0.84 20.96 -16.69
C ARG A 58 -0.53 21.66 -16.75
N PRO A 59 -0.79 22.70 -15.93
CA PRO A 59 -1.99 23.51 -16.09
C PRO A 59 -2.02 24.10 -17.50
N SER A 60 -3.16 24.01 -18.18
CA SER A 60 -3.34 24.70 -19.45
C SER A 60 -3.25 26.19 -19.19
N ARG A 61 -2.30 26.86 -19.84
CA ARG A 61 -2.29 28.32 -19.88
C ARG A 61 -3.48 28.72 -20.76
N ASN A 62 -4.64 29.00 -20.15
CA ASN A 62 -5.69 29.70 -20.87
C ASN A 62 -5.10 31.04 -21.32
N PRO A 63 -5.07 31.36 -22.63
CA PRO A 63 -4.77 32.70 -23.06
C PRO A 63 -6.01 33.54 -22.72
N THR A 64 -5.89 34.40 -21.71
CA THR A 64 -6.83 35.50 -21.53
C THR A 64 -6.63 36.44 -22.72
N GLY A 65 -7.62 36.47 -23.62
CA GLY A 65 -7.83 37.56 -24.57
C GLY A 65 -8.71 38.64 -23.95
#